data_AF-A0A537YG15-F1
#
_entry.id   AF-A0A537YG15-F1
#
_cell.length_a   1.000
_cell.length_b   1.000
_cell.length_c   1.000
_cell.angle_alpha   90.00
_cell.angle_beta   90.00
_cell.angle_gamma   90.00
#
_symmetry.space_group_name_H-M   'P 1'
#
loop_
_entity.id
_entity.type
_entity.pdbx_description
1 polymer ?
#
loop_
_entity_poly.entity_id
_entity_poly.type
_entity_poly.pdbx_seq_one_letter_code
_entity_poly.pdbx_strand_id
1 'polypeptide(L)'
;MQPVIYADPTSEAHDGGPDHPERPERLGACLGAVARAGLTPVTDLPCATDEQLARVHEVAYLQRLERFCRRGGGRIDPDTYAGEQSFEIARRASGAACAPGRWGSAC
;
A
#
# COMPACT_ATOMS: atom_id res chain seq x y z
N MET A 1 -9.96 -17.56 16.68
CA MET A 1 -9.12 -17.26 15.49
C MET A 1 -8.41 -15.94 15.77
N GLN A 2 -7.08 -15.90 15.72
CA GLN A 2 -6.36 -14.62 15.88
C GLN A 2 -6.32 -13.91 14.51
N PRO A 3 -6.57 -12.59 14.47
CA PRO A 3 -6.48 -11.82 13.24
C PRO A 3 -5.02 -11.77 12.77
N VAL A 4 -4.81 -11.83 11.46
CA VAL A 4 -3.52 -11.52 10.84
C VAL A 4 -3.56 -10.07 10.39
N ILE A 5 -2.56 -9.28 10.77
CA ILE A 5 -2.41 -7.89 10.37
C ILE A 5 -1.21 -7.80 9.43
N TYR A 6 -1.39 -7.17 8.29
CA TYR A 6 -0.33 -6.88 7.33
C TYR A 6 -0.03 -5.38 7.35
N ALA A 7 1.26 -5.03 7.35
CA ALA A 7 1.67 -3.63 7.25
C ALA A 7 3.04 -3.55 6.56
N ASP A 8 3.24 -2.58 5.69
CA ASP A 8 4.55 -2.32 5.09
C ASP A 8 5.11 -1.00 5.65
N PRO A 9 6.26 -1.01 6.35
CA PRO A 9 6.82 0.18 6.98
C PRO A 9 7.29 1.24 5.98
N THR A 10 7.52 0.88 4.70
CA THR A 10 7.90 1.86 3.67
C THR A 10 6.72 2.75 3.25
N SER A 11 5.50 2.40 3.65
CA SER A 11 4.30 3.20 3.35
C SER A 11 4.36 4.61 3.95
N GLU A 12 5.16 4.82 5.01
CA GLU A 12 5.36 6.15 5.61
C GLU A 12 6.02 7.15 4.66
N ALA A 13 6.68 6.67 3.59
CA ALA A 13 7.27 7.53 2.57
C ALA A 13 6.26 8.01 1.50
N HIS A 14 5.00 7.57 1.57
CA HIS A 14 3.92 8.15 0.78
C HIS A 14 3.27 9.29 1.57
N ASP A 15 3.57 10.53 1.16
CA ASP A 15 3.06 11.74 1.79
C ASP A 15 2.40 12.64 0.74
N GLY A 16 1.10 12.90 0.93
CA GLY A 16 0.31 13.80 0.10
C GLY A 16 0.51 15.30 0.41
N GLY A 17 1.28 15.61 1.45
CA GLY A 17 1.57 16.97 1.91
C GLY A 17 0.72 17.42 3.10
N PRO A 18 1.02 18.60 3.67
CA PRO A 18 0.55 19.03 4.99
C PRO A 18 -0.97 19.07 5.19
N ASP A 19 -1.72 19.38 4.13
CA ASP A 19 -3.18 19.53 4.18
C ASP A 19 -3.92 18.28 3.69
N HIS A 20 -3.19 17.23 3.31
CA HIS A 20 -3.80 16.03 2.76
C HIS A 20 -4.32 15.12 3.89
N PRO A 21 -5.58 14.64 3.81
CA PRO A 21 -6.13 13.76 4.84
C PRO A 21 -5.47 12.38 4.81
N GLU A 22 -5.04 11.91 3.64
CA GLU A 22 -4.20 10.71 3.49
C GLU A 22 -2.74 11.11 3.81
N ARG A 23 -2.23 10.65 4.97
CA ARG A 23 -0.93 11.04 5.51
C ARG A 23 -0.31 9.91 6.35
N PRO A 24 1.03 9.86 6.50
CA PRO A 24 1.74 8.77 7.17
C PRO A 24 1.27 8.46 8.59
N GLU A 25 0.85 9.48 9.36
CA GLU A 25 0.43 9.34 10.76
C GLU A 25 -0.78 8.41 10.93
N ARG A 26 -1.58 8.21 9.87
CA ARG A 26 -2.70 7.27 9.89
C ARG A 26 -2.21 5.84 10.12
N LEU A 27 -1.11 5.44 9.47
CA LEU A 27 -0.54 4.11 9.65
C LEU A 27 0.03 3.96 11.06
N GLY A 28 0.77 4.96 11.55
CA GLY A 28 1.31 4.96 12.92
C GLY A 28 0.21 4.83 13.98
N ALA A 29 -0.90 5.54 13.82
CA ALA A 29 -2.06 5.43 14.72
C ALA A 29 -2.68 4.03 14.71
N CYS A 30 -2.83 3.42 13.52
CA CYS A 30 -3.30 2.04 13.37
C CYS A 30 -2.35 1.03 14.02
N LEU A 31 -1.05 1.12 13.76
CA LEU A 31 -0.04 0.24 14.34
C LEU A 31 0.05 0.38 15.86
N GLY A 32 -0.13 1.59 16.40
CA GLY A 32 -0.23 1.81 17.84
C GLY A 32 -1.48 1.15 18.46
N ALA A 33 -2.60 1.09 17.74
CA ALA A 33 -3.78 0.33 18.19
C ALA A 33 -3.55 -1.19 18.14
N VAL A 34 -2.92 -1.68 17.07
CA VAL A 34 -2.54 -3.09 16.89
C VAL A 34 -1.62 -3.55 18.02
N ALA A 35 -0.59 -2.76 18.35
CA ALA A 35 0.33 -3.06 19.45
C ALA A 35 -0.38 -3.08 20.82
N ARG A 36 -1.27 -2.12 21.09
CA ARG A 36 -2.07 -2.09 22.34
C ARG A 36 -3.02 -3.28 22.48
N ALA A 37 -3.43 -3.87 21.36
CA ALA A 37 -4.21 -5.11 21.34
C ALA A 37 -3.35 -6.38 21.54
N GLY A 38 -2.02 -6.24 21.71
CA GLY A 38 -1.10 -7.37 21.84
C GLY A 38 -0.88 -8.14 20.54
N LEU A 39 -1.10 -7.50 19.39
CA LEU A 39 -0.92 -8.08 18.06
C LEU A 39 0.35 -7.53 17.41
N THR A 40 0.97 -8.36 16.57
CA THR A 40 2.16 -7.98 15.80
C THR A 40 1.85 -8.11 14.30
N PRO A 41 2.06 -7.05 13.50
CA PRO A 41 1.87 -7.14 12.06
C PRO A 41 2.96 -7.99 11.40
N VAL A 42 2.59 -8.66 10.32
CA VAL A 42 3.54 -9.25 9.37
C VAL A 42 3.97 -8.14 8.41
N THR A 43 5.29 -7.94 8.32
CA THR A 43 5.89 -6.85 7.52
C THR A 43 6.74 -7.32 6.35
N ASP A 44 7.12 -8.59 6.33
CA ASP A 44 7.85 -9.19 5.21
C ASP A 44 6.83 -9.77 4.22
N LEU A 45 6.40 -8.93 3.28
CA LEU A 45 5.37 -9.25 2.30
C LEU A 45 5.92 -9.03 0.87
N PRO A 46 5.60 -9.93 -0.07
CA PRO A 46 5.99 -9.74 -1.46
C PRO A 46 5.23 -8.55 -2.05
N CYS A 47 5.87 -7.81 -2.95
CA CYS A 47 5.17 -6.86 -3.82
C CYS A 47 4.18 -7.61 -4.72
N ALA A 48 3.10 -6.93 -5.12
CA ALA A 48 2.24 -7.44 -6.18
C ALA A 48 3.01 -7.59 -7.50
N THR A 49 2.86 -8.75 -8.14
CA THR A 49 3.42 -9.01 -9.47
C THR A 49 2.68 -8.22 -10.55
N ASP A 50 3.31 -8.05 -11.71
CA ASP A 50 2.69 -7.35 -12.84
C ASP A 50 1.43 -8.10 -13.29
N GLU A 51 1.43 -9.44 -13.26
CA GLU A 51 0.25 -10.26 -13.56
C GLU A 51 -0.86 -10.07 -12.53
N GLN A 52 -0.54 -9.88 -11.24
CA GLN A 52 -1.54 -9.57 -10.21
C GLN A 52 -2.21 -8.23 -10.46
N LEU A 53 -1.43 -7.19 -10.75
CA LEU A 53 -1.96 -5.86 -11.04
C LEU A 53 -2.74 -5.83 -12.37
N ALA A 54 -2.26 -6.55 -13.38
CA ALA A 54 -2.87 -6.62 -14.70
C ALA A 54 -4.21 -7.37 -14.75
N ARG A 55 -4.61 -8.07 -13.68
CA ARG A 55 -5.97 -8.63 -13.54
C ARG A 55 -7.04 -7.56 -13.39
N VAL A 56 -6.68 -6.36 -12.92
CA VAL A 56 -7.61 -5.26 -12.66
C VAL A 56 -7.28 -4.02 -13.50
N HIS A 57 -6.00 -3.76 -13.74
CA HIS A 57 -5.53 -2.56 -14.43
C HIS A 57 -4.97 -2.87 -15.82
N GLU A 58 -5.22 -1.97 -16.75
CA GLU A 58 -4.54 -1.98 -18.05
C GLU A 58 -3.02 -1.84 -17.87
N VAL A 59 -2.24 -2.67 -18.56
CA VAL A 59 -0.76 -2.62 -18.52
C VAL A 59 -0.25 -1.23 -18.90
N ALA A 60 -0.89 -0.59 -19.88
CA ALA A 60 -0.53 0.77 -20.32
C ALA A 60 -0.74 1.83 -19.22
N TYR A 61 -1.72 1.64 -18.32
CA TYR A 61 -1.92 2.52 -17.17
C TYR A 61 -0.80 2.34 -16.14
N LEU A 62 -0.50 1.09 -15.76
CA LEU A 62 0.56 0.77 -14.79
C LEU A 62 1.91 1.37 -15.22
N GLN A 63 2.29 1.18 -16.49
CA GLN A 63 3.52 1.74 -17.05
C GLN A 63 3.52 3.29 -17.06
N ARG A 64 2.37 3.92 -17.28
CA ARG A 64 2.26 5.39 -17.26
C ARG A 64 2.41 5.93 -15.85
N LEU A 65 1.79 5.28 -14.87
CA LEU A 65 1.88 5.63 -13.46
C LEU A 65 3.31 5.45 -12.94
N GLU A 66 3.96 4.33 -13.26
CA GLU A 66 5.36 4.08 -12.90
C GLU A 66 6.29 5.17 -13.46
N ARG A 67 6.14 5.52 -14.74
CA ARG A 67 6.91 6.61 -15.36
C ARG A 67 6.60 7.97 -14.75
N PHE A 68 5.36 8.22 -14.35
CA PHE A 68 4.95 9.45 -13.68
C PHE A 68 5.67 9.59 -12.33
N CYS A 69 5.61 8.55 -11.48
CA CYS A 69 6.31 8.52 -10.20
C CYS A 69 7.84 8.69 -10.39
N ARG A 70 8.46 7.93 -11.30
CA ARG A 70 9.92 8.04 -11.58
C ARG A 70 10.39 9.43 -12.02
N ARG A 71 9.49 10.31 -12.45
CA ARG A 71 9.80 11.71 -12.83
C ARG A 71 9.59 12.70 -11.69
N GLY A 72 9.45 12.22 -10.45
CA GLY A 72 9.16 13.00 -9.26
C GLY A 72 7.67 13.02 -8.87
N GLY A 73 6.80 12.50 -9.73
CA GLY A 73 5.37 12.44 -9.47
C GLY A 73 4.69 13.82 -9.48
N GLY A 74 3.73 14.02 -8.57
CA GLY A 74 2.88 15.20 -8.47
C GLY A 74 1.43 14.84 -8.22
N ARG A 75 0.54 15.76 -8.57
CA ARG A 75 -0.91 15.54 -8.51
C ARG A 75 -1.35 14.71 -9.71
N ILE A 76 -1.97 13.57 -9.46
CA ILE A 76 -2.66 12.77 -10.48
C ILE A 76 -3.98 13.46 -10.84
N ASP A 77 -4.67 13.99 -9.82
CA ASP A 77 -5.93 14.72 -9.94
C ASP A 77 -6.10 15.70 -8.72
N PRO A 78 -7.27 16.33 -8.49
CA PRO A 78 -7.47 17.24 -7.37
C PRO A 78 -7.32 16.63 -5.97
N ASP A 79 -7.43 15.33 -5.76
CA ASP A 79 -7.38 14.70 -4.43
C ASP A 79 -6.43 13.50 -4.35
N THR A 80 -5.69 13.23 -5.41
CA THR A 80 -4.74 12.12 -5.51
C THR A 80 -3.34 12.64 -5.83
N TYR A 81 -2.39 12.32 -4.96
CA TYR A 81 -0.97 12.62 -5.12
C TYR A 81 -0.15 11.32 -5.23
N ALA A 82 0.96 11.38 -5.96
CA ALA A 82 1.97 10.34 -5.91
C ALA A 82 3.36 10.97 -6.03
N GLY A 83 4.29 10.56 -5.18
CA GLY A 83 5.71 10.92 -5.26
C GLY A 83 6.55 9.83 -5.93
N GLU A 84 7.87 10.02 -5.92
CA GLU A 84 8.83 9.14 -6.59
C GLU A 84 8.72 7.66 -6.19
N GLN A 85 8.53 7.41 -4.89
CA GLN A 85 8.45 6.05 -4.33
C GLN A 85 7.04 5.47 -4.35
N SER A 86 6.03 6.26 -4.73
CA SER A 86 4.62 5.88 -4.54
C SER A 86 4.19 4.69 -5.38
N PHE A 87 4.79 4.49 -6.56
CA PHE A 87 4.47 3.30 -7.36
C PHE A 87 4.92 2.02 -6.65
N GLU A 88 6.15 1.96 -6.14
CA GLU A 88 6.67 0.79 -5.42
C GLU A 88 5.93 0.56 -4.10
N ILE A 89 5.59 1.63 -3.38
CA ILE A 89 4.76 1.56 -2.16
C ILE A 89 3.38 0.99 -2.49
N ALA A 90 2.73 1.45 -3.57
CA ALA A 90 1.45 0.92 -4.00
C ALA A 90 1.53 -0.58 -4.39
N ARG A 91 2.65 -1.03 -4.99
CA ARG A 91 2.89 -2.45 -5.26
C ARG A 91 3.00 -3.28 -3.97
N ARG A 92 3.68 -2.77 -2.95
CA ARG A 92 3.79 -3.41 -1.63
C ARG A 92 2.44 -3.51 -0.95
N ALA A 93 1.68 -2.42 -0.93
CA ALA A 93 0.32 -2.40 -0.39
C ALA A 93 -0.61 -3.39 -1.12
N SER A 94 -0.54 -3.44 -2.45
CA SER A 94 -1.30 -4.41 -3.26
C SER A 94 -0.85 -5.85 -3.00
N GLY A 95 0.45 -6.06 -2.80
CA GLY A 95 1.04 -7.35 -2.45
C GLY A 95 0.54 -7.87 -1.11
N ALA A 96 0.42 -7.00 -0.10
CA ALA A 96 -0.19 -7.32 1.18
C ALA A 96 -1.66 -7.76 1.04
N ALA A 97 -2.43 -7.10 0.18
CA ALA A 97 -3.83 -7.49 -0.10
C ALA A 97 -3.95 -8.81 -0.89
N CYS A 98 -2.98 -9.09 -1.77
CA CYS A 98 -2.90 -10.34 -2.53
C CYS A 98 -2.25 -11.48 -1.75
N ALA A 99 -1.65 -11.20 -0.60
CA ALA A 99 -1.02 -12.21 0.23
C ALA A 99 -2.07 -13.28 0.61
N PRO A 100 -1.67 -14.56 0.69
CA PRO A 100 -2.57 -15.61 1.12
C PRO A 100 -2.99 -15.36 2.57
N GLY A 101 -4.11 -14.66 2.74
CA GLY A 101 -4.85 -14.63 3.98
C GLY A 101 -5.44 -16.01 4.22
N ARG A 102 -5.58 -16.39 5.49
CA ARG A 102 -6.51 -17.46 5.88
C ARG A 102 -7.94 -16.92 5.69
N TRP A 103 -8.32 -16.59 4.46
CA TRP A 103 -9.71 -16.36 4.08
C TRP A 103 -10.38 -17.72 4.26
N GLY A 104 -11.16 -17.87 5.33
CA GLY A 104 -11.57 -19.16 5.84
C GLY A 104 -12.03 -20.13 4.76
N SER A 105 -11.24 -21.16 4.47
CA SER A 105 -11.71 -22.44 3.93
C SER A 105 -12.40 -23.22 5.05
N ALA A 106 -13.47 -22.64 5.58
CA ALA A 106 -14.37 -23.28 6.53
C ALA A 106 -15.80 -22.80 6.21
N CYS A 107 -16.32 -23.34 5.10
CA CYS A 107 -17.63 -23.98 4.97
C CYS A 107 -17.61 -24.78 3.66
#